data_AF-F5XZK9-F1
#
_entry.id   AF-F5XZK9-F1
#
_cell.length_a   1.000
_cell.length_b   1.000
_cell.length_c   1.000
_cell.angle_alpha   90.00
_cell.angle_beta   90.00
_cell.angle_gamma   90.00
#
_symmetry.space_group_name_H-M   'P 1'
#
loop_
_entity.id
_entity.type
_entity.pdbx_description
1 polymer ?
#
loop_
_entity_poly.entity_id
_entity_poly.type
_entity_poly.pdbx_seq_one_letter_code
_entity_poly.pdbx_strand_id
1 'polypeptide(L)'
;MNHRIVNGIFAFLLLLVSASASAATDPQVVYERVKTAAATSDMSTYFKYSTAKAKADFEKSYTPAQRASIFKNMGVFFPTTYSILSRKEDKNQIEWNVEGVFANNEKAKGTMKFIWEDGDWKFDRMAFRSK
;
A
#
# COMPACT_ATOMS: atom_id res chain seq x y z
N MET A 1 7.25 -35.02 57.97
CA MET A 1 6.12 -34.96 57.00
C MET A 1 5.13 -33.90 57.48
N ASN A 2 4.54 -33.19 56.51
CA ASN A 2 3.42 -32.23 56.60
C ASN A 2 3.78 -30.74 56.67
N HIS A 3 4.09 -30.21 55.48
CA HIS A 3 3.91 -28.81 55.10
C HIS A 3 2.42 -28.42 55.12
N ARG A 4 2.10 -27.24 55.65
CA ARG A 4 0.98 -26.41 55.18
C ARG A 4 1.41 -24.96 55.15
N ILE A 5 1.82 -24.52 53.97
CA ILE A 5 1.87 -23.10 53.59
C ILE A 5 0.49 -22.79 53.03
N VAL A 6 -0.25 -21.89 53.68
CA VAL A 6 -1.38 -21.19 53.10
C VAL A 6 -1.20 -19.73 53.47
N ASN A 7 -0.93 -18.88 52.49
CA ASN A 7 -1.53 -17.55 52.37
C ASN A 7 -0.96 -16.81 51.17
N GLY A 8 -1.88 -16.24 50.39
CA GLY A 8 -1.61 -15.01 49.64
C GLY A 8 -1.14 -15.20 48.22
N ILE A 9 -2.09 -15.47 47.32
CA ILE A 9 -1.98 -15.21 45.89
C ILE A 9 -1.70 -13.71 45.72
N PHE A 10 -0.45 -13.33 45.43
CA PHE A 10 -0.12 -12.00 44.92
C PHE A 10 -0.27 -12.04 43.41
N ALA A 11 -1.40 -11.53 42.93
CA ALA A 11 -1.63 -11.23 41.53
C ALA A 11 -0.64 -10.16 41.07
N PHE A 12 0.33 -10.55 40.25
CA PHE A 12 0.98 -9.63 39.33
C PHE A 12 0.46 -9.95 37.93
N LEU A 13 -0.67 -9.31 37.58
CA LEU A 13 -1.03 -9.11 36.18
C LEU A 13 0.16 -8.36 35.55
N LEU A 14 1.04 -9.08 34.88
CA LEU A 14 1.83 -8.49 33.81
C LEU A 14 0.81 -8.09 32.73
N LEU A 15 0.34 -6.85 32.82
CA LEU A 15 -0.26 -6.12 31.72
C LEU A 15 0.80 -6.07 30.62
N LEU A 16 0.88 -7.17 29.86
CA LEU A 16 1.30 -7.14 28.47
C LEU A 16 0.31 -6.21 27.79
N VAL A 17 0.64 -4.91 27.78
CA VAL A 17 0.13 -3.99 26.77
C VAL A 17 0.55 -4.64 25.48
N SER A 18 -0.37 -5.40 24.89
CA SER A 18 -0.25 -5.90 23.54
C SER A 18 -0.26 -4.66 22.67
N ALA A 19 0.91 -4.04 22.52
CA ALA A 19 1.18 -3.25 21.33
C ALA A 19 0.97 -4.25 20.20
N SER A 20 -0.24 -4.23 19.64
CA SER A 20 -0.53 -4.90 18.40
C SER A 20 0.49 -4.32 17.43
N ALA A 21 1.58 -5.05 17.19
CA ALA A 21 2.34 -4.84 15.99
C ALA A 21 1.31 -5.08 14.88
N SER A 22 0.70 -3.99 14.39
CA SER A 22 -0.21 -4.07 13.27
C SER A 22 0.61 -4.75 12.19
N ALA A 23 0.19 -5.95 11.80
CA ALA A 23 0.83 -6.61 10.67
C ALA A 23 0.82 -5.60 9.52
N ALA A 24 1.99 -5.34 8.95
CA ALA A 24 2.08 -4.38 7.86
C ALA A 24 1.13 -4.80 6.73
N THR A 25 0.53 -3.80 6.10
CA THR A 25 -0.43 -4.03 5.04
C THR A 25 0.27 -4.74 3.89
N ASP A 26 -0.27 -5.89 3.47
CA ASP A 26 0.27 -6.61 2.32
C ASP A 26 0.29 -5.70 1.07
N PRO A 27 1.37 -5.66 0.27
CA PRO A 27 1.46 -4.82 -0.93
C PRO A 27 0.31 -4.99 -1.92
N GLN A 28 -0.29 -6.18 -2.01
CA GLN A 28 -1.49 -6.44 -2.81
C GLN A 28 -2.68 -5.63 -2.30
N VAL A 29 -2.86 -5.61 -0.99
CA VAL A 29 -3.93 -4.84 -0.35
C VAL A 29 -3.69 -3.34 -0.50
N VAL A 30 -2.43 -2.88 -0.41
CA VAL A 30 -2.05 -1.49 -0.69
C VAL A 30 -2.44 -1.12 -2.12
N TYR A 31 -2.07 -1.95 -3.11
CA TYR A 31 -2.39 -1.72 -4.51
C TYR A 31 -3.90 -1.61 -4.76
N GLU A 32 -4.70 -2.57 -4.27
CA GLU A 32 -6.15 -2.54 -4.49
C GLU A 32 -6.80 -1.30 -3.84
N ARG A 33 -6.34 -0.89 -2.65
CA ARG A 33 -6.82 0.35 -2.00
C ARG A 33 -6.49 1.58 -2.83
N VAL A 34 -5.27 1.67 -3.38
CA VAL A 34 -4.85 2.77 -4.26
C VAL A 34 -5.66 2.79 -5.55
N LYS A 35 -5.84 1.63 -6.19
CA LYS A 35 -6.64 1.46 -7.41
C LYS A 35 -8.10 1.88 -7.19
N THR A 36 -8.74 1.40 -6.12
CA THR A 36 -10.12 1.78 -5.78
C THR A 36 -10.23 3.27 -5.49
N ALA A 37 -9.28 3.84 -4.74
CA ALA A 37 -9.26 5.27 -4.44
C ALA A 37 -9.10 6.13 -5.72
N ALA A 38 -8.22 5.71 -6.64
CA ALA A 38 -8.06 6.36 -7.94
C ALA A 38 -9.34 6.28 -8.79
N ALA A 39 -10.01 5.11 -8.82
CA ALA A 39 -11.25 4.91 -9.56
C ALA A 39 -12.43 5.73 -8.99
N THR A 40 -12.45 5.96 -7.69
CA THR A 40 -13.50 6.72 -6.98
C THR A 40 -13.16 8.19 -6.77
N SER A 41 -12.01 8.65 -7.28
CA SER A 41 -11.49 10.00 -7.08
C SER A 41 -11.27 10.40 -5.60
N ASP A 42 -11.04 9.42 -4.71
CA ASP A 42 -10.69 9.66 -3.30
C ASP A 42 -9.18 9.93 -3.13
N MET A 43 -8.83 11.20 -3.27
CA MET A 43 -7.44 11.66 -3.19
C MET A 43 -6.82 11.47 -1.78
N SER A 44 -7.63 11.56 -0.73
CA SER A 44 -7.17 11.38 0.66
C SER A 44 -6.71 9.95 0.89
N THR A 45 -7.56 8.98 0.54
CA THR A 45 -7.24 7.57 0.66
C THR A 45 -6.09 7.16 -0.26
N TYR A 46 -6.03 7.69 -1.48
CA TYR A 46 -4.94 7.40 -2.40
C TYR A 46 -3.58 7.81 -1.82
N PHE A 47 -3.46 9.04 -1.31
CA PHE A 47 -2.19 9.50 -0.74
C PHE A 47 -1.89 8.89 0.64
N LYS A 48 -2.89 8.42 1.39
CA LYS A 48 -2.67 7.63 2.62
C LYS A 48 -1.90 6.33 2.35
N TYR A 49 -2.14 5.71 1.19
CA TYR A 49 -1.48 4.47 0.78
C TYR A 49 -0.34 4.66 -0.23
N SER A 50 -0.02 5.91 -0.58
CA SER A 50 1.12 6.23 -1.44
C SER A 50 2.32 6.71 -0.61
N THR A 51 3.52 6.66 -1.19
CA THR A 51 4.73 7.20 -0.54
C THR A 51 4.62 8.72 -0.37
N ALA A 52 5.30 9.29 0.63
CA ALA A 52 5.38 10.75 0.75
C ALA A 52 6.01 11.38 -0.49
N LYS A 53 6.97 10.67 -1.11
CA LYS A 53 7.59 11.07 -2.39
C LYS A 53 6.56 11.14 -3.51
N ALA A 54 5.75 10.11 -3.72
CA ALA A 54 4.73 10.09 -4.78
C ALA A 54 3.72 11.23 -4.62
N LYS A 55 3.31 11.52 -3.38
CA LYS A 55 2.47 12.68 -3.06
C LYS A 55 3.16 13.99 -3.42
N ALA A 56 4.40 14.20 -2.97
CA ALA A 56 5.15 15.42 -3.23
C ALA A 56 5.38 15.64 -4.74
N ASP A 57 5.69 14.59 -5.49
CA ASP A 57 5.86 14.66 -6.95
C ASP A 57 4.56 15.07 -7.65
N PHE A 58 3.42 14.52 -7.24
CA PHE A 58 2.11 14.91 -7.77
C PHE A 58 1.79 16.38 -7.44
N GLU A 59 1.96 16.77 -6.18
CA GLU A 59 1.67 18.12 -5.70
C GLU A 59 2.57 19.19 -6.34
N LYS A 60 3.82 18.83 -6.68
CA LYS A 60 4.77 19.66 -7.41
C LYS A 60 4.42 19.77 -8.91
N SER A 61 3.90 18.69 -9.49
CA SER A 61 3.57 18.64 -10.92
C SER A 61 2.27 19.38 -11.25
N TYR A 62 1.37 19.54 -10.28
CA TYR A 62 0.04 20.10 -10.51
C TYR A 62 -0.35 21.14 -9.47
N THR A 63 -0.82 22.29 -9.97
CA THR A 63 -1.40 23.35 -9.11
C THR A 63 -2.64 22.83 -8.38
N PRO A 64 -3.00 23.38 -7.22
CA PRO A 64 -4.21 22.97 -6.49
C PRO A 64 -5.48 22.92 -7.35
N ALA A 65 -5.65 23.87 -8.28
CA ALA A 65 -6.78 23.92 -9.20
C ALA A 65 -6.79 22.77 -10.22
N GLN A 66 -5.63 22.24 -10.61
CA GLN A 66 -5.51 21.13 -11.57
C GLN A 66 -5.67 19.76 -10.91
N ARG A 67 -5.28 19.62 -9.63
CA ARG A 67 -5.19 18.32 -8.94
C ARG A 67 -6.46 17.49 -9.06
N ALA A 68 -7.62 18.08 -8.75
CA ALA A 68 -8.90 17.37 -8.83
C ALA A 68 -9.22 16.87 -10.24
N SER A 69 -8.97 17.70 -11.27
CA SER A 69 -9.21 17.32 -12.66
C SER A 69 -8.27 16.23 -13.15
N ILE A 70 -7.00 16.29 -12.77
CA ILE A 70 -6.01 15.25 -13.12
C ILE A 70 -6.37 13.94 -12.41
N PHE A 71 -6.69 14.02 -11.12
CA PHE A 71 -7.01 12.86 -10.30
C PHE A 71 -8.26 12.12 -10.79
N LYS A 72 -9.28 12.85 -11.28
CA LYS A 72 -10.51 12.27 -11.84
C LYS A 72 -10.26 11.25 -12.96
N ASN A 73 -9.20 11.45 -13.73
CA ASN A 73 -8.84 10.55 -14.82
C ASN A 73 -7.84 9.48 -14.39
N MET A 74 -7.34 9.51 -13.16
CA MET A 74 -6.21 8.67 -12.78
C MET A 74 -6.54 7.17 -12.74
N GLY A 75 -7.80 6.83 -12.44
CA GLY A 75 -8.26 5.44 -12.44
C GLY A 75 -8.11 4.72 -13.78
N VAL A 76 -8.12 5.43 -14.92
CA VAL A 76 -7.99 4.82 -16.26
C VAL A 76 -6.58 4.28 -16.53
N PHE A 77 -5.58 4.76 -15.78
CA PHE A 77 -4.19 4.30 -15.89
C PHE A 77 -3.92 3.03 -15.06
N PHE A 78 -4.90 2.56 -14.29
CA PHE A 78 -4.80 1.29 -13.60
C PHE A 78 -5.40 0.16 -14.46
N PRO A 79 -4.70 -0.98 -14.57
CA PRO A 79 -5.27 -2.14 -15.25
C PRO A 79 -6.50 -2.67 -14.49
N THR A 80 -7.49 -3.13 -15.24
CA THR A 80 -8.68 -3.80 -14.68
C THR A 80 -8.29 -5.11 -14.02
N THR A 81 -7.42 -5.89 -14.66
CA THR A 81 -6.80 -7.11 -14.15
C THR A 81 -5.31 -7.13 -14.47
N TYR A 82 -4.51 -7.86 -13.69
CA TYR A 82 -3.09 -8.01 -13.98
C TYR A 82 -2.55 -9.36 -13.49
N SER A 83 -1.41 -9.74 -14.05
CA SER A 83 -0.62 -10.91 -13.65
C SER A 83 0.80 -10.48 -13.31
N ILE A 84 1.32 -10.93 -12.17
CA ILE A 84 2.72 -10.71 -11.79
C ILE A 84 3.59 -11.67 -12.60
N LEU A 85 4.46 -11.12 -13.44
CA LEU A 85 5.42 -11.87 -14.26
C LEU A 85 6.69 -12.18 -13.48
N SER A 86 7.16 -11.22 -12.68
CA SER A 86 8.29 -11.40 -11.77
C SER A 86 8.24 -10.42 -10.61
N ARG A 87 8.89 -10.79 -9.51
CA ARG A 87 9.00 -9.99 -8.28
C ARG A 87 10.47 -9.81 -7.93
N LYS A 88 10.85 -8.58 -7.62
CA LYS A 88 12.13 -8.22 -7.01
C LYS A 88 11.84 -7.58 -5.66
N GLU A 89 12.53 -8.03 -4.62
CA GLU A 89 12.26 -7.59 -3.26
C GLU A 89 13.55 -7.44 -2.47
N ASP A 90 13.63 -6.35 -1.72
CA ASP A 90 14.61 -6.11 -0.68
C ASP A 90 13.91 -5.63 0.60
N LYS A 91 14.69 -5.34 1.65
CA LYS A 91 14.15 -4.96 2.97
C LYS A 91 13.21 -3.75 2.96
N ASN A 92 13.34 -2.85 1.98
CA ASN A 92 12.65 -1.57 1.95
C ASN A 92 11.81 -1.38 0.68
N GLN A 93 11.88 -2.31 -0.28
CA GLN A 93 11.29 -2.13 -1.59
C GLN A 93 10.81 -3.45 -2.19
N ILE A 94 9.65 -3.39 -2.83
CA ILE A 94 9.15 -4.45 -3.70
C ILE A 94 8.86 -3.86 -5.08
N GLU A 95 9.35 -4.50 -6.13
CA GLU A 95 9.04 -4.18 -7.52
C GLU A 95 8.42 -5.40 -8.19
N TRP A 96 7.21 -5.22 -8.71
CA TRP A 96 6.51 -6.22 -9.52
C TRP A 96 6.60 -5.84 -10.99
N ASN A 97 7.10 -6.76 -11.81
CA ASN A 97 6.90 -6.70 -13.24
C ASN A 97 5.57 -7.38 -13.54
N VAL A 98 4.67 -6.67 -14.21
CA VAL A 98 3.29 -7.11 -14.42
C VAL A 98 2.91 -7.04 -15.89
N GLU A 99 1.97 -7.89 -16.29
CA GLU A 99 1.15 -7.68 -17.49
C GLU A 99 -0.25 -7.27 -17.03
N GLY A 100 -0.69 -6.08 -17.44
CA GLY A 100 -2.01 -5.53 -17.12
C GLY A 100 -2.93 -5.55 -18.33
N VAL A 101 -4.22 -5.79 -18.10
CA VAL A 101 -5.31 -5.61 -19.07
C VAL A 101 -6.06 -4.34 -18.69
N PHE A 102 -6.29 -3.44 -19.64
CA PHE A 102 -6.95 -2.15 -19.40
C PHE A 102 -8.42 -2.18 -19.83
N ALA A 103 -9.17 -1.14 -19.49
CA ALA A 103 -10.60 -1.04 -19.81
C ALA A 103 -10.89 -1.09 -21.32
N ASN A 104 -9.94 -0.68 -22.16
CA ASN A 104 -9.98 -0.78 -23.62
C ASN A 104 -9.55 -2.17 -24.15
N ASN A 105 -9.38 -3.17 -23.28
CA ASN A 105 -8.83 -4.50 -23.56
C ASN A 105 -7.38 -4.52 -24.07
N GLU A 106 -6.67 -3.39 -24.01
CA GLU A 106 -5.25 -3.34 -24.33
C GLU A 106 -4.45 -4.07 -23.25
N LYS A 107 -3.43 -4.81 -23.68
CA LYS A 107 -2.47 -5.45 -22.79
C LYS A 107 -1.16 -4.66 -22.81
N ALA A 108 -0.67 -4.29 -21.63
CA ALA A 108 0.62 -3.63 -21.49
C ALA A 108 1.45 -4.29 -20.40
N LYS A 109 2.77 -4.29 -20.60
CA LYS A 109 3.72 -4.71 -19.57
C LYS A 109 4.24 -3.50 -18.82
N GLY A 110 4.44 -3.64 -17.53
CA GLY A 110 4.84 -2.52 -16.70
C GLY A 110 5.49 -2.95 -15.40
N THR A 111 5.84 -1.94 -14.62
CA THR A 111 6.31 -2.12 -13.26
C THR A 111 5.37 -1.43 -12.27
N MET A 112 5.18 -2.08 -11.12
CA MET A 112 4.55 -1.51 -9.94
C MET A 112 5.57 -1.54 -8.80
N LYS A 113 5.72 -0.43 -8.09
CA LYS A 113 6.74 -0.29 -7.06
C LYS A 113 6.11 0.08 -5.73
N PHE A 114 6.53 -0.63 -4.69
CA PHE A 114 6.13 -0.42 -3.30
C PHE A 114 7.38 -0.16 -2.46
N ILE A 115 7.26 0.74 -1.48
CA ILE A 115 8.34 1.13 -0.58
C ILE A 115 7.84 0.97 0.85
N TRP A 116 8.70 0.47 1.73
CA TRP A 116 8.47 0.43 3.16
C TRP A 116 8.74 1.81 3.76
N GLU A 117 7.70 2.42 4.31
CA GLU A 117 7.75 3.78 4.87
C GLU A 117 6.90 3.80 6.15
N ASP A 118 7.46 4.33 7.24
CA ASP A 118 6.77 4.46 8.53
C ASP A 118 6.14 3.16 9.09
N GLY A 119 6.80 2.02 8.84
CA GLY A 119 6.37 0.72 9.35
C GLY A 119 5.25 0.05 8.53
N ASP A 120 4.94 0.56 7.34
CA ASP A 120 3.94 0.00 6.44
C ASP A 120 4.41 0.02 4.97
N TRP A 121 3.80 -0.80 4.13
CA TRP A 121 4.04 -0.74 2.67
C TRP A 121 3.23 0.40 2.06
N LYS A 122 3.88 1.18 1.19
CA LYS A 122 3.28 2.28 0.43
C LYS A 122 3.50 2.09 -1.06
N PHE A 123 2.53 2.50 -1.85
CA PHE A 123 2.64 2.52 -3.31
C PHE A 123 3.47 3.74 -3.76
N ASP A 124 4.54 3.50 -4.51
CA ASP A 124 5.42 4.58 -4.99
C ASP A 124 5.06 5.02 -6.40
N ARG A 125 5.02 4.07 -7.33
CA ARG A 125 4.76 4.36 -8.74
C ARG A 125 4.32 3.15 -9.53
N MET A 126 3.75 3.42 -10.69
CA MET A 126 3.42 2.43 -11.70
C MET A 126 3.72 2.99 -13.08
N ALA A 127 4.34 2.19 -13.93
CA ALA A 127 4.72 2.57 -15.27
C ALA A 127 4.45 1.42 -16.25
N PHE A 128 3.50 1.62 -17.14
CA PHE A 128 3.20 0.70 -18.23
C PHE A 128 3.77 1.19 -19.54
N ARG A 129 4.19 0.25 -20.39
CA ARG A 129 4.59 0.51 -21.78
C ARG A 129 3.75 -0.38 -22.68
N SER A 130 3.00 0.23 -23.58
CA SER A 130 2.40 -0.47 -24.71
C SER A 130 3.52 -0.86 -25.70
N LYS A 131 3.31 -1.96 -26.42
CA LYS A 131 4.21 -2.41 -27.47
C LYS A 131 3.99 -1.64 -28.76
#